data_AF-A0A2I1HKE2-F1
#
_entry.id   AF-A0A2I1HKE2-F1
#
_cell.length_a   1.000
_cell.length_b   1.000
_cell.length_c   1.000
_cell.angle_alpha   90.00
_cell.angle_beta   90.00
_cell.angle_gamma   90.00
#
_symmetry.space_group_name_H-M   'P 1'
#
loop_
_entity.id
_entity.type
_entity.pdbx_description
1 polymer ?
#
loop_
_entity_poly.entity_id
_entity_poly.type
_entity_poly.pdbx_seq_one_letter_code
_entity_poly.pdbx_strand_id
1 'polypeptide(L)' 'MPKNLWKILDYEKYEDYVTFPSIDEQETDERVVYMNDLEKRKQAYGICGE' A
#
# COMPACT_ATOMS: atom_id res chain seq x y z
N MET A 1 24.67 -0.40 -15.62
CA MET A 1 23.26 0.00 -15.43
C MET A 1 22.57 -1.08 -14.62
N PRO A 2 21.84 -0.76 -13.54
CA PRO A 2 21.11 -1.75 -12.76
C PRO A 2 20.07 -2.45 -13.65
N LYS A 3 19.94 -3.76 -13.54
CA LYS A 3 18.91 -4.52 -14.25
C LYS A 3 17.57 -4.34 -13.54
N ASN A 4 16.57 -3.90 -14.28
CA ASN A 4 15.20 -3.86 -13.79
C ASN A 4 14.68 -5.30 -13.60
N LEU A 5 14.25 -5.64 -12.38
CA LEU A 5 13.71 -6.95 -12.01
C LEU A 5 12.18 -7.01 -12.02
N TRP A 6 11.51 -5.88 -12.30
CA TRP A 6 10.06 -5.80 -12.29
C TRP A 6 9.47 -6.56 -13.48
N LYS A 7 8.50 -7.42 -13.19
CA LYS A 7 7.69 -8.08 -14.23
C LYS A 7 6.64 -7.08 -14.70
N ILE A 8 6.53 -6.91 -16.02
CA ILE A 8 5.47 -6.12 -16.62
C ILE A 8 4.16 -6.86 -16.39
N LEU A 9 3.25 -6.25 -15.63
CA LEU A 9 1.91 -6.78 -15.43
C LEU A 9 1.03 -6.36 -16.60
N ASP A 10 0.23 -7.30 -17.09
CA ASP A 10 -0.78 -7.04 -18.11
C ASP A 10 -2.02 -6.47 -17.43
N TYR A 11 -2.13 -5.14 -17.42
CA TYR A 11 -3.21 -4.41 -16.74
C TYR A 11 -4.59 -4.65 -17.38
N GLU A 12 -4.68 -5.19 -18.60
CA GLU A 12 -5.97 -5.50 -19.22
C GLU A 12 -6.50 -6.87 -18.78
N LYS A 13 -5.63 -7.73 -18.22
CA LYS A 13 -6.00 -9.06 -17.74
C LYS A 13 -6.60 -9.04 -16.33
N TYR A 14 -6.37 -7.98 -15.57
CA TYR A 14 -6.81 -7.86 -14.19
C TYR A 14 -7.72 -6.64 -14.05
N GLU A 15 -8.94 -6.83 -13.55
CA GLU A 15 -9.77 -5.71 -13.13
C GLU A 15 -9.29 -5.25 -11.74
N ASP A 16 -8.78 -4.03 -11.66
CA ASP A 16 -8.39 -3.40 -10.39
C ASP A 16 -9.66 -2.97 -9.63
N TYR A 17 -10.17 -3.87 -8.79
CA TYR A 17 -11.21 -3.52 -7.83
C TYR A 17 -10.57 -3.02 -6.54
N VAL A 18 -10.60 -1.70 -6.35
CA VAL A 18 -10.29 -1.09 -5.05
C VAL A 18 -11.55 -1.10 -4.20
N THR A 19 -11.68 -2.10 -3.34
CA THR A 19 -12.65 -2.04 -2.24
C THR A 19 -12.08 -1.10 -1.18
N PHE A 20 -12.59 0.13 -1.14
CA PHE A 20 -12.36 0.98 0.02
C PHE A 20 -13.10 0.33 1.19
N PRO A 21 -12.41 -0.08 2.27
CA PRO A 21 -13.14 -0.43 3.47
C PRO A 21 -13.93 0.82 3.87
N SER A 22 -15.24 0.67 4.03
CA SER A 22 -16.00 1.59 4.87
C SER A 22 -15.23 1.63 6.18
N ILE A 23 -14.75 2.81 6.56
CA ILE A 23 -14.16 3.01 7.87
C ILE A 23 -15.34 2.94 8.84
N ASP A 24 -15.84 1.74 9.09
CA ASP A 24 -16.58 1.45 10.30
C ASP A 24 -15.54 1.71 11.40
N GLU A 25 -15.72 2.81 12.12
CA GLU A 25 -14.80 3.42 13.09
C GLU A 25 -14.41 2.49 14.27
N GLN A 26 -14.68 1.18 14.18
CA GLN A 26 -14.72 0.26 15.31
C GLN A 26 -13.74 -0.92 15.22
N GLU A 27 -13.02 -1.15 14.12
CA GLU A 27 -11.96 -2.16 14.06
C GLU A 27 -10.69 -1.54 13.49
N THR A 28 -9.89 -0.96 14.37
CA THR A 28 -8.51 -0.59 14.06
C THR A 28 -7.68 -1.88 13.89
N ASP A 29 -7.74 -2.50 12.71
CA ASP A 29 -6.87 -3.63 12.40
C ASP A 29 -5.41 -3.12 12.44
N GLU A 30 -4.68 -3.52 13.47
CA GLU A 30 -3.30 -3.11 13.72
C GLU A 30 -2.35 -3.50 12.58
N ARG A 31 -2.76 -4.44 11.72
CA ARG A 31 -2.01 -4.87 10.53
C ARG A 31 -2.14 -3.88 9.37
N VAL A 32 -3.17 -3.03 9.38
CA VAL A 32 -3.41 -2.06 8.32
C VAL A 32 -2.69 -0.76 8.65
N VAL A 33 -1.72 -0.41 7.81
CA VAL A 33 -1.07 0.90 7.85
C VAL A 33 -1.89 1.87 7.02
N TYR A 34 -2.74 2.65 7.69
CA TYR A 34 -3.51 3.70 7.05
C TYR A 34 -2.60 4.82 6.53
N MET A 35 -2.89 5.33 5.34
CA MET A 35 -2.04 6.36 4.70
C MET A 35 -1.99 7.68 5.48
N ASN A 36 -3.04 7.95 6.26
CA ASN A 36 -3.15 9.12 7.14
C ASN A 36 -2.37 8.95 8.45
N ASP A 37 -1.99 7.72 8.82
CA ASP A 37 -1.19 7.43 10.01
C ASP A 37 0.30 7.56 9.67
N LEU A 38 0.80 8.79 9.80
CA LEU A 38 2.19 9.13 9.47
C LEU A 38 3.21 8.36 10.33
N GLU A 39 2.86 8.00 11.56
CA GLU A 39 3.74 7.28 12.47
C GLU A 39 3.90 5.82 12.04
N LYS A 40 2.77 5.13 11.81
CA LYS A 40 2.79 3.75 11.30
C LYS A 40 3.43 3.67 9.91
N ARG A 41 3.20 4.66 9.04
CA ARG A 41 3.82 4.70 7.70
C ARG A 41 5.34 4.80 7.77
N LYS A 42 5.87 5.66 8.66
CA LYS A 42 7.31 5.78 8.88
C LYS A 42 7.91 4.50 9.44
N GLN A 43 7.21 3.83 10.35
CA GLN A 43 7.69 2.58 10.94
C GLN A 43 7.69 1.40 9.94
N ALA A 44 6.66 1.30 9.10
CA ALA A 44 6.50 0.19 8.16
C ALA A 44 7.36 0.33 6.90
N TYR A 45 7.45 1.53 6.32
CA TYR A 45 8.13 1.77 5.04
C TYR A 45 9.45 2.52 5.19
N GLY A 46 9.80 2.96 6.39
CA GLY A 46 10.93 3.85 6.64
C GLY A 46 10.64 5.29 6.19
N ILE A 47 11.64 6.15 6.36
CA ILE A 47 11.70 7.42 5.64
C ILE A 47 12.09 7.06 4.20
N CYS A 48 11.21 7.30 3.23
CA CYS A 48 11.58 7.22 1.83
C CYS A 48 12.78 8.15 1.60
N GLY A 49 13.98 7.56 1.49
CA GLY A 49 15.14 8.22 0.95
C GLY A 49 14.88 8.49 -0.53
N GLU A 50 15.09 9.73 -0.93
CA GLU A 50 15.01 10.23 -2.31
C GLU A 50 15.78 9.37 -3.32
#